data_AF-A0AAJ0H4Y5-F1
#
_entry.id   AF-A0AAJ0H4Y5-F1
#
_cell.length_a   1.000
_cell.length_b   1.000
_cell.length_c   1.000
_cell.angle_alpha   90.00
_cell.angle_beta   90.00
_cell.angle_gamma   90.00
#
_symmetry.space_group_name_H-M   'P 1'
#
loop_
_entity.id
_entity.type
_entity.pdbx_description
1 polymer ?
#
loop_
_entity_poly.entity_id
_entity_poly.type
_entity_poly.pdbx_seq_one_letter_code
_entity_poly.pdbx_strand_id
1 'polypeptide(L)'
;MSSILSDDSLASGRSSQIARDHARPPREGEPTHKGKNLMFYCKYCPDFGAQNTSNFKNHLQSKHQIITKTSRAVNIPSNLALQNLYDQALITNRTLDLDT
;
A
#
# COMPACT_ATOMS: atom_id res chain seq x y z
N MET A 1 34.48 22.25 -1.42
CA MET A 1 33.52 21.76 -0.41
C MET A 1 32.28 21.31 -1.17
N SER A 2 32.24 20.05 -1.58
CA SER A 2 31.12 19.51 -2.35
C SER A 2 30.60 18.30 -1.59
N SER A 3 29.57 18.52 -0.78
CA SER A 3 28.88 17.46 -0.06
C SER A 3 27.81 16.87 -0.97
N ILE A 4 28.02 15.62 -1.35
CA ILE A 4 27.06 14.76 -2.03
C ILE A 4 26.02 14.38 -0.97
N LEU A 5 24.78 14.88 -1.11
CA LEU A 5 23.66 14.47 -0.26
C LEU A 5 23.20 13.08 -0.71
N SER A 6 23.33 12.11 0.20
CA SER A 6 22.95 10.72 0.00
C SER A 6 21.42 10.58 -0.10
N ASP A 7 20.95 10.17 -1.26
CA ASP A 7 19.54 9.86 -1.55
C ASP A 7 19.26 8.40 -1.17
N ASP A 8 19.02 8.17 0.13
CA ASP A 8 18.68 6.86 0.70
C ASP A 8 17.15 6.73 0.87
N SER A 9 16.40 6.95 -0.21
CA SER A 9 14.94 6.84 -0.24
C SER A 9 14.47 5.52 -0.85
N LEU A 10 14.97 4.40 -0.31
CA LEU A 10 14.60 3.05 -0.76
C LEU A 10 13.19 2.66 -0.25
N ALA A 11 12.28 2.51 -1.21
CA ALA A 11 11.18 1.54 -1.24
C ALA A 11 9.98 1.65 -0.24
N SER A 12 9.84 2.71 0.56
CA SER A 12 8.61 3.00 1.35
C SER A 12 7.63 3.98 0.66
N GLY A 13 8.03 4.53 -0.50
CA GLY A 13 7.85 5.95 -0.77
C GLY A 13 6.76 6.42 -1.73
N ARG A 14 5.97 5.59 -2.42
CA ARG A 14 4.95 6.12 -3.36
C ARG A 14 3.54 6.15 -2.78
N SER A 15 3.17 5.07 -2.08
CA SER A 15 1.85 4.93 -1.48
C SER A 15 1.64 5.83 -0.26
N SER A 16 2.70 6.04 0.52
CA SER A 16 2.75 6.96 1.64
C SER A 16 2.79 8.42 1.18
N GLN A 17 3.43 8.69 0.03
CA GLN A 17 3.54 10.05 -0.52
C GLN A 17 2.19 10.60 -0.94
N ILE A 18 1.36 9.84 -1.67
CA ILE A 18 0.02 10.32 -2.05
C ILE A 18 -0.81 10.66 -0.80
N ALA A 19 -0.74 9.84 0.25
CA ALA A 19 -1.43 10.15 1.50
C ALA A 19 -0.90 11.44 2.15
N ARG A 20 0.41 11.70 2.09
CA ARG A 20 1.02 12.95 2.58
C ARG A 20 0.66 14.17 1.74
N ASP A 21 0.70 14.06 0.41
CA ASP A 21 0.43 15.17 -0.52
C ASP A 21 -1.01 15.68 -0.40
N HIS A 22 -1.94 14.82 0.00
CA HIS A 22 -3.35 15.16 0.24
C HIS A 22 -3.71 15.32 1.71
N ALA A 23 -2.74 15.19 2.61
CA ALA A 23 -2.92 15.46 4.03
C ALA A 23 -2.61 16.92 4.37
N ARG A 24 -3.36 17.48 5.31
CA ARG A 24 -3.07 18.74 5.99
C ARG A 24 -2.38 18.48 7.34
N PRO A 25 -1.65 19.45 7.90
CA PRO A 25 -1.19 19.33 9.28
C PRO A 25 -2.38 19.29 10.26
N PRO A 26 -2.19 18.69 11.46
CA PRO A 26 -3.17 18.75 12.54
C PRO A 26 -3.44 20.21 12.95
N ARG A 27 -4.70 20.52 13.27
CA ARG A 27 -5.14 21.79 13.85
C ARG A 27 -5.01 21.77 15.36
N GLU A 28 -5.21 22.92 15.98
CA GLU A 28 -5.26 23.03 17.44
C GLU A 28 -6.32 22.08 18.02
N GLY A 29 -5.90 21.21 18.94
CA GLY A 29 -6.74 20.15 19.53
C GLY A 29 -6.76 18.82 18.76
N GLU A 30 -6.16 18.73 17.58
CA GLU A 30 -6.05 17.47 16.83
C GLU A 30 -4.73 16.74 17.14
N PRO A 31 -4.77 15.45 17.47
CA PRO A 31 -3.56 14.69 17.76
C PRO A 31 -2.76 14.36 16.49
N THR A 32 -1.45 14.62 16.50
CA THR A 32 -0.55 14.17 15.42
C THR A 32 -0.43 12.65 15.36
N HIS A 33 -0.53 11.98 16.50
CA HIS A 33 -0.45 10.52 16.63
C HIS A 33 -1.60 9.98 17.46
N LYS A 34 -2.12 8.82 17.08
CA LYS A 34 -3.04 8.04 17.91
C LYS A 34 -2.38 6.70 18.24
N GLY A 35 -1.86 6.59 19.46
CA GLY A 35 -0.97 5.49 19.85
C GLY A 35 0.35 5.56 19.09
N LYS A 36 0.74 4.48 18.43
CA LYS A 36 1.98 4.39 17.64
C LYS A 36 1.83 4.88 16.19
N ASN A 37 0.60 5.21 15.77
CA ASN A 37 0.29 5.52 14.37
C ASN A 37 0.19 7.03 14.14
N LEU A 38 0.72 7.48 13.00
CA LEU A 38 0.56 8.86 12.51
C LEU A 38 -0.87 9.09 12.03
N MET A 39 -1.42 10.27 12.32
CA MET A 39 -2.72 10.71 11.82
C MET A 39 -2.58 11.45 10.47
N PHE A 40 -3.39 11.06 9.50
CA PHE A 40 -3.55 11.73 8.20
C PHE A 40 -4.87 12.49 8.19
N TYR A 41 -4.82 13.81 8.18
CA TYR A 41 -5.99 14.68 8.10
C TYR A 41 -6.22 15.13 6.66
N CYS A 42 -7.44 15.03 6.14
CA CYS A 42 -7.70 15.40 4.75
C CYS A 42 -7.61 16.92 4.57
N LYS A 43 -6.94 17.40 3.51
CA LYS A 43 -6.90 18.83 3.19
C LYS A 43 -8.21 19.37 2.60
N TYR A 44 -9.07 18.50 2.08
CA TYR A 44 -10.32 18.86 1.42
C TYR A 44 -11.56 18.69 2.32
N CYS A 45 -11.46 17.86 3.37
CA CYS A 45 -12.54 17.63 4.31
C CYS A 45 -12.14 18.14 5.70
N PRO A 46 -12.93 19.00 6.35
CA PRO A 46 -12.59 19.55 7.65
C PRO A 46 -12.51 18.48 8.74
N ASP A 47 -13.41 17.49 8.69
CA ASP A 47 -13.65 16.56 9.81
C ASP A 47 -13.06 15.15 9.60
N PHE A 48 -12.35 14.92 8.49
CA PHE A 48 -11.83 13.60 8.17
C PHE A 48 -10.36 13.42 8.58
N GLY A 49 -10.10 12.44 9.44
CA GLY A 49 -8.76 11.99 9.82
C GLY A 49 -8.67 10.47 9.88
N ALA A 50 -7.55 9.89 9.45
CA ALA A 50 -7.32 8.45 9.45
C ALA A 50 -5.93 8.09 10.00
N GLN A 51 -5.82 6.97 10.71
CA GLN A 51 -4.56 6.46 11.27
C GLN A 51 -3.74 5.62 10.28
N ASN A 52 -4.35 5.21 9.16
CA ASN A 52 -3.72 4.33 8.20
C ASN A 52 -3.90 4.88 6.78
N THR A 53 -2.90 4.61 5.94
CA THR A 53 -2.87 5.12 4.56
C THR A 53 -3.97 4.51 3.71
N SER A 54 -4.40 3.28 3.98
CA SER A 54 -5.44 2.60 3.18
C SER A 54 -6.81 3.27 3.34
N ASN A 55 -7.24 3.56 4.57
CA ASN A 55 -8.50 4.26 4.84
C ASN A 55 -8.44 5.68 4.28
N PHE A 56 -7.29 6.34 4.40
CA PHE A 56 -7.10 7.67 3.83
C PHE A 56 -7.24 7.65 2.30
N LYS A 57 -6.60 6.70 1.62
CA LYS A 57 -6.73 6.52 0.16
C LYS A 57 -8.15 6.19 -0.27
N ASN A 58 -8.84 5.30 0.45
CA ASN A 58 -10.23 4.97 0.16
C ASN A 58 -11.13 6.20 0.30
N HIS A 59 -10.86 7.06 1.29
CA HIS A 59 -11.52 8.36 1.41
C HIS A 59 -11.22 9.26 0.21
N LEU A 60 -9.95 9.41 -0.18
CA LEU A 60 -9.56 10.18 -1.36
C LEU A 60 -10.24 9.68 -2.64
N GLN A 61 -10.35 8.36 -2.83
CA GLN A 61 -10.99 7.77 -3.99
C GLN A 61 -12.52 8.00 -3.99
N SER A 62 -13.18 7.79 -2.84
CA SER A 62 -14.65 7.86 -2.75
C SER A 62 -15.19 9.29 -2.68
N LYS A 63 -14.51 10.19 -1.97
CA LYS A 63 -14.97 11.58 -1.75
C LYS A 63 -14.34 12.57 -2.70
N HIS A 64 -13.14 12.30 -3.19
CA HIS A 64 -12.38 13.23 -4.03
C HIS A 64 -12.03 12.67 -5.42
N GLN A 65 -12.44 11.43 -5.72
CA GLN A 65 -12.16 10.75 -7.00
C GLN A 65 -10.65 10.68 -7.33
N ILE A 66 -9.78 10.76 -6.31
CA ILE A 66 -8.34 10.68 -6.47
C ILE A 66 -7.94 9.20 -6.45
N ILE A 67 -7.64 8.67 -7.64
CA ILE A 67 -7.33 7.25 -7.83
C ILE A 67 -5.88 7.00 -7.43
N THR A 68 -5.67 6.36 -6.29
CA THR A 68 -4.35 5.85 -5.93
C THR A 68 -4.17 4.49 -6.60
N LYS A 69 -3.40 4.42 -7.68
CA LYS A 69 -3.12 3.14 -8.36
C LYS A 69 -2.36 2.20 -7.41
N THR A 70 -3.08 1.33 -6.71
CA THR A 70 -2.50 0.20 -5.97
C THR A 70 -2.55 -1.03 -6.86
N SER A 71 -2.02 -0.97 -8.08
CA SER A 71 -1.76 -2.21 -8.82
C SER A 71 -0.66 -2.93 -8.04
N ARG A 72 -1.04 -3.97 -7.27
CA ARG A 72 -0.06 -4.90 -6.74
C ARG A 72 0.65 -5.47 -7.96
N ALA A 73 1.95 -5.24 -8.07
CA ALA A 73 2.73 -5.86 -9.13
C ALA A 73 2.57 -7.38 -8.96
N VAL A 74 2.06 -8.05 -9.98
CA VAL A 74 2.02 -9.51 -9.99
C VAL A 74 3.46 -9.98 -10.07
N ASN A 75 3.90 -10.79 -9.11
CA ASN A 75 5.23 -11.40 -9.17
C ASN A 75 5.19 -12.50 -10.23
N ILE A 76 5.61 -12.14 -11.46
CA ILE A 76 5.60 -13.02 -12.63
C ILE A 76 6.40 -14.32 -12.37
N PRO A 77 7.62 -14.27 -11.79
CA PRO A 77 8.36 -15.48 -11.43
C PRO A 77 7.60 -16.43 -10.50
N SER A 78 6.93 -15.90 -9.46
CA SER A 78 6.14 -16.73 -8.55
C SER A 78 4.95 -17.38 -9.24
N ASN A 79 4.31 -16.68 -10.17
CA ASN A 79 3.17 -17.21 -10.93
C ASN A 79 3.62 -18.34 -11.87
N LEU A 80 4.76 -18.15 -12.55
CA LEU A 80 5.36 -19.18 -13.40
C LEU A 80 5.79 -20.41 -12.60
N ALA A 81 6.36 -20.20 -11.40
CA ALA A 81 6.73 -21.31 -10.52
C ALA A 81 5.51 -22.13 -10.08
N LEU A 82 4.37 -21.48 -9.80
CA LEU A 82 3.12 -22.17 -9.50
C LEU A 82 2.63 -22.98 -10.70
N GLN A 83 2.66 -22.41 -11.91
CA GLN A 83 2.28 -23.12 -13.13
C GLN A 83 3.13 -24.38 -13.35
N ASN A 84 4.45 -24.26 -13.22
CA ASN A 84 5.36 -25.39 -13.38
C ASN A 84 5.08 -26.53 -12.38
N LEU A 85 4.70 -26.20 -11.13
CA LEU A 85 4.33 -27.21 -10.14
C LEU A 85 3.03 -27.94 -10.52
N TYR A 86 2.04 -27.21 -11.04
CA TYR A 86 0.80 -27.81 -11.55
C TYR A 86 1.09 -28.75 -12.72
N ASP A 87 1.92 -28.32 -13.68
CA ASP A 87 2.27 -29.13 -14.84
C ASP A 87 3.02 -30.41 -14.42
N GLN A 88 3.96 -30.31 -13.46
CA GLN A 88 4.65 -31.47 -12.90
C GLN A 88 3.70 -32.43 -12.17
N ALA A 89 2.74 -31.91 -11.40
CA ALA A 89 1.76 -32.73 -10.69
C ALA A 89 0.85 -33.51 -11.65
N LEU A 90 0.42 -32.88 -12.75
CA LEU A 90 -0.35 -33.52 -13.82
C LEU A 90 0.45 -34.64 -14.51
N ILE A 91 1.73 -34.39 -14.81
CA ILE A 91 2.60 -35.38 -15.46
C ILE A 91 2.87 -36.58 -14.55
N THR A 92 3.01 -36.34 -13.24
CA THR A 92 3.36 -37.38 -12.27
C THR A 92 2.18 -38.19 -11.74
N ASN A 93 0.94 -37.94 -12.20
CA ASN A 93 -0.30 -38.59 -11.71
C ASN A 93 -0.44 -38.60 -10.17
N ARG A 94 0.21 -37.64 -9.49
CA ARG A 94 0.25 -37.54 -8.01
C ARG A 94 -0.99 -36.87 -7.42
N THR A 95 -1.98 -36.55 -8.25
CA THR A 95 -3.24 -35.93 -7.85
C THR A 95 -4.31 -36.94 -7.46
N LEU A 96 -4.01 -38.25 -7.48
CA LEU A 96 -4.98 -39.33 -7.25
C LEU A 96 -5.08 -39.84 -5.81
N ASP A 97 -4.37 -39.25 -4.85
CA ASP A 97 -4.47 -39.61 -3.42
C ASP A 97 -5.26 -38.58 -2.60
N LEU A 98 -6.37 -38.08 -3.15
CA LEU A 98 -7.40 -37.37 -2.39
C LEU A 98 -8.78 -37.96 -2.72
N ASP A 99 -8.90 -39.29 -2.61
CA ASP A 99 -10.18 -39.94 -2.43
C ASP A 99 -10.23 -40.56 -1.02
N THR A 100 -11.09 -39.97 -0.18
CA THR A 100 -11.55 -40.34 1.17
C THR A 100 -10.68 -40.04 2.39
#